data_AF-A0A3L7S0Y5-F1
#
_entry.id   AF-A0A3L7S0Y5-F1
#
_cell.length_a   1.000
_cell.length_b   1.000
_cell.length_c   1.000
_cell.angle_alpha   90.00
_cell.angle_beta   90.00
_cell.angle_gamma   90.00
#
_symmetry.space_group_name_H-M   'P 1'
#
loop_
_entity.id
_entity.type
_entity.pdbx_description
1 polymer ?
#
loop_
_entity_poly.entity_id
_entity_poly.type
_entity_poly.pdbx_seq_one_letter_code
_entity_poly.pdbx_strand_id
1 'polypeptide(L)'
;PLKKGESWESSQKVELPFGTMTVVSKLVYEGTEDGVARISQSPRIEVLPREGAEITMTMKKSEGKGLVLFDVARGRITKSDLDLKIDLEVKRLNNAVQQSMRQKTSMVLAE
;
A
#
# COMPACT_ATOMS: atom_id res chain seq x y z
N PRO A 1 0.15 -7.00 24.59
CA PRO A 1 -0.50 -5.76 24.10
C PRO A 1 0.55 -4.90 23.41
N LEU A 2 0.19 -4.21 22.31
CA LEU A 2 1.12 -3.32 21.61
C LEU A 2 1.33 -2.02 22.40
N LYS A 3 2.57 -1.50 22.39
CA LYS A 3 2.89 -0.17 22.94
C LYS A 3 2.85 0.88 21.83
N LYS A 4 2.43 2.11 22.18
CA LYS A 4 2.45 3.24 21.23
C LYS A 4 3.86 3.41 20.64
N GLY A 5 3.93 3.55 19.32
CA GLY A 5 5.16 3.65 18.55
C GLY A 5 5.72 2.31 18.08
N GLU A 6 5.21 1.17 18.56
CA GLU A 6 5.59 -0.13 18.01
C GLU A 6 5.18 -0.23 16.53
N SER A 7 6.08 -0.79 15.74
CA SER A 7 5.92 -0.87 14.29
C SER A 7 6.21 -2.28 13.79
N TRP A 8 5.49 -2.68 12.74
CA TRP A 8 5.71 -3.93 12.04
C TRP A 8 5.56 -3.73 10.54
N GLU A 9 6.03 -4.70 9.76
CA GLU A 9 5.87 -4.70 8.32
C GLU A 9 4.75 -5.66 7.91
N SER A 10 3.99 -5.24 6.90
CA SER A 10 3.05 -6.09 6.18
C SER A 10 3.45 -6.11 4.71
N SER A 11 3.57 -7.31 4.14
CA SER A 11 3.89 -7.49 2.72
C SER A 11 2.70 -8.12 2.01
N GLN A 12 2.31 -7.53 0.88
CA GLN A 12 1.29 -8.06 -0.01
C GLN A 12 1.89 -8.22 -1.40
N LYS A 13 1.62 -9.35 -2.04
CA LYS A 13 2.06 -9.63 -3.41
C LYS A 13 0.84 -9.71 -4.31
N VAL A 14 0.94 -9.05 -5.46
CA VAL A 14 -0.06 -9.07 -6.51
C VAL A 14 0.63 -9.52 -7.79
N GLU A 15 0.18 -10.66 -8.33
CA GLU A 15 0.64 -11.12 -9.63
C GLU A 15 -0.06 -10.31 -10.73
N LEU A 16 0.74 -9.75 -11.63
CA LEU A 16 0.29 -9.00 -12.80
C LEU A 16 0.75 -9.74 -14.06
N PRO A 17 0.08 -9.54 -15.22
CA PRO A 17 0.45 -10.22 -16.46
C PRO A 17 1.92 -10.02 -16.90
N PHE A 18 2.53 -8.89 -16.49
CA PHE A 18 3.86 -8.44 -16.89
C PHE A 18 4.91 -8.50 -15.76
N GLY A 19 4.55 -9.02 -14.57
CA GLY A 19 5.47 -9.07 -13.44
C GLY A 19 4.76 -9.21 -12.10
N THR A 20 5.51 -9.19 -11.02
CA THR A 20 4.98 -9.25 -9.66
C THR A 20 5.12 -7.88 -9.00
N MET A 21 4.02 -7.37 -8.46
CA MET A 21 4.03 -6.16 -7.64
C MET A 21 4.01 -6.55 -6.17
N THR A 22 4.96 -6.04 -5.40
CA THR A 22 5.00 -6.20 -3.94
C THR A 22 4.74 -4.85 -3.28
N VAL A 23 3.77 -4.81 -2.38
CA VAL A 23 3.49 -3.66 -1.52
C VAL A 23 3.99 -4.01 -0.12
N VAL A 24 5.02 -3.30 0.34
CA VAL A 24 5.55 -3.42 1.70
C VAL A 24 5.10 -2.19 2.48
N SER A 25 4.25 -2.39 3.48
CA SER A 25 3.76 -1.32 4.34
C SER A 25 4.42 -1.39 5.70
N LYS A 26 5.09 -0.31 6.11
CA LYS A 26 5.45 -0.11 7.51
C LYS A 26 4.22 0.41 8.24
N LEU A 27 3.74 -0.34 9.22
CA LEU A 27 2.64 0.05 10.09
C LEU A 27 3.18 0.52 11.43
N VAL A 28 2.57 1.55 12.01
CA VAL A 28 2.91 2.05 13.35
C VAL A 28 1.64 2.19 14.17
N TYR A 29 1.63 1.60 15.35
CA TYR A 29 0.52 1.73 16.28
C TYR A 29 0.64 3.06 17.05
N GLU A 30 -0.31 3.97 16.83
CA GLU A 30 -0.32 5.33 17.37
C GLU A 30 -0.96 5.42 18.77
N GLY A 31 -1.49 4.29 19.26
CA GLY A 31 -2.23 4.20 20.52
C GLY A 31 -3.72 3.95 20.32
N THR A 32 -4.44 3.87 21.43
CA THR A 32 -5.89 3.71 21.50
C THR A 32 -6.48 4.89 22.25
N GLU A 33 -7.53 5.48 21.68
CA GLU A 33 -8.32 6.56 22.27
C GLU A 33 -9.80 6.18 22.13
N ASP A 34 -10.58 6.31 23.21
CA ASP A 34 -12.00 5.92 23.25
C ASP A 34 -12.31 4.52 22.71
N GLY A 35 -11.41 3.56 22.97
CA GLY A 35 -11.56 2.17 22.51
C GLY A 35 -11.25 1.95 21.02
N VAL A 36 -10.79 2.97 20.30
CA VAL A 36 -10.37 2.88 18.90
C VAL A 36 -8.85 2.96 18.80
N ALA A 37 -8.24 1.88 18.34
CA ALA A 37 -6.82 1.81 18.02
C ALA A 37 -6.56 2.49 16.67
N ARG A 38 -5.55 3.38 16.65
CA ARG A 38 -5.12 4.09 15.44
C ARG A 38 -3.80 3.51 14.95
N ILE A 39 -3.73 3.17 13.66
CA ILE A 39 -2.54 2.60 13.03
C ILE A 39 -2.23 3.40 11.78
N SER A 40 -1.06 4.03 11.72
CA SER A 40 -0.57 4.70 10.52
C SER A 40 0.13 3.68 9.61
N GLN A 41 0.05 3.88 8.30
CA GLN A 41 0.70 3.01 7.31
C GLN A 41 1.47 3.83 6.28
N SER A 42 2.69 3.38 6.00
CA SER A 42 3.61 3.96 5.01
C SER A 42 4.02 2.87 4.01
N PRO A 43 3.28 2.73 2.89
CA PRO A 43 3.57 1.75 1.84
C PRO A 43 4.75 2.17 0.95
N ARG A 44 5.51 1.16 0.54
CA ARG A 44 6.50 1.19 -0.53
C ARG A 44 6.14 0.12 -1.55
N ILE A 45 6.24 0.46 -2.84
CA ILE A 45 5.90 -0.45 -3.92
C ILE A 45 7.16 -0.87 -4.66
N GLU A 46 7.28 -2.17 -4.88
CA GLU A 46 8.34 -2.79 -5.65
C GLU A 46 7.72 -3.57 -6.81
N VAL A 47 8.34 -3.47 -7.99
CA VAL A 47 7.88 -4.16 -9.19
C VAL A 47 9.03 -5.01 -9.69
N LEU A 48 8.80 -6.31 -9.77
CA LEU A 48 9.70 -7.27 -10.40
C LEU A 48 9.13 -7.61 -11.78
N PRO A 49 9.77 -7.15 -12.88
CA PRO A 49 9.34 -7.51 -14.22
C PRO A 49 9.43 -9.02 -14.45
N ARG A 50 8.49 -9.58 -15.22
CA ARG A 50 8.60 -10.95 -15.69
C ARG A 50 9.61 -11.03 -16.82
N GLU A 51 10.52 -11.98 -16.76
CA GLU A 51 11.49 -12.22 -17.83
C GLU A 51 10.77 -12.60 -19.14
N GLY A 52 11.22 -12.03 -20.26
CA GLY A 52 10.61 -12.24 -21.58
C GLY A 52 9.28 -11.53 -21.82
N ALA A 53 8.78 -10.71 -20.88
CA ALA A 53 7.56 -9.93 -21.10
C ALA A 53 7.77 -8.86 -22.18
N GLU A 54 6.80 -8.72 -23.11
CA GLU A 54 6.81 -7.67 -24.14
C GLU A 54 6.79 -6.25 -23.55
N ILE A 55 6.29 -6.12 -22.32
CA ILE A 55 6.14 -4.87 -21.60
C ILE A 55 7.00 -4.94 -20.34
N THR A 56 7.90 -3.98 -20.19
CA THR A 56 8.68 -3.80 -18.95
C THR A 56 8.12 -2.62 -18.18
N MET A 57 7.85 -2.82 -16.90
CA MET A 57 7.44 -1.76 -15.98
C MET A 57 8.57 -1.46 -15.00
N THR A 58 8.99 -0.20 -14.93
CA THR A 58 9.99 0.26 -13.98
C THR A 58 9.34 1.26 -13.03
N MET A 59 9.41 0.97 -11.73
CA MET A 59 9.01 1.92 -10.69
C MET A 59 10.04 3.06 -10.66
N LYS A 60 9.61 4.29 -10.97
CA LYS A 60 10.48 5.48 -10.84
C LYS A 60 10.35 6.09 -9.46
N LYS A 61 9.12 6.19 -8.96
CA LYS A 61 8.82 6.70 -7.62
C LYS A 61 7.54 6.06 -7.10
N SER A 62 7.53 5.71 -5.82
CA SER A 62 6.28 5.44 -5.10
C SER A 62 6.31 6.17 -3.77
N GLU A 63 5.17 6.74 -3.42
CA GLU A 63 4.93 7.33 -2.10
C GLU A 63 3.50 7.01 -1.69
N GLY A 64 3.28 6.83 -0.40
CA GLY A 64 1.94 6.64 0.08
C GLY A 64 1.82 6.82 1.57
N LYS A 65 0.58 6.98 1.98
CA LYS A 65 0.19 7.09 3.37
C LYS A 65 -1.19 6.47 3.55
N GLY A 66 -1.46 6.01 4.75
CA GLY A 66 -2.80 5.58 5.08
C GLY A 66 -3.02 5.49 6.58
N LEU A 67 -4.24 5.08 6.90
CA LEU A 67 -4.76 5.04 8.25
C LEU A 67 -5.68 3.83 8.38
N VAL A 68 -5.49 3.08 9.47
CA VAL A 68 -6.44 2.04 9.89
C VAL A 68 -6.98 2.41 11.27
N LEU A 69 -8.29 2.32 11.43
CA LEU A 69 -8.98 2.43 12.71
C LEU A 69 -9.56 1.08 13.09
N PHE A 70 -9.26 0.63 14.30
CA PHE A 70 -9.66 -0.68 14.82
C PHE A 70 -10.45 -0.51 16.12
N ASP A 71 -11.68 -1.00 16.13
CA ASP A 71 -12.52 -1.08 17.34
C ASP A 71 -12.00 -2.23 18.20
N VAL A 72 -11.38 -1.88 19.33
CA VAL A 72 -10.75 -2.85 20.24
C VAL A 72 -11.80 -3.72 20.93
N ALA A 73 -12.96 -3.15 21.28
CA ALA A 73 -14.01 -3.87 21.98
C ALA A 73 -14.67 -4.94 21.08
N ARG A 74 -14.86 -4.63 19.80
CA ARG A 74 -15.50 -5.54 18.83
C ARG A 74 -14.50 -6.34 17.99
N GLY A 75 -13.21 -6.09 18.12
CA GLY A 75 -12.15 -6.82 17.42
C GLY A 75 -12.19 -6.67 15.90
N ARG A 76 -12.56 -5.49 15.38
CA ARG A 76 -12.79 -5.27 13.94
C ARG A 76 -12.25 -3.95 13.42
N ILE A 77 -11.83 -3.92 12.16
CA ILE A 77 -11.49 -2.68 11.46
C ILE A 77 -12.78 -1.93 11.16
N THR A 78 -12.87 -0.67 11.59
CA THR A 78 -14.01 0.22 11.29
C THR A 78 -13.72 1.11 10.10
N LYS A 79 -12.44 1.40 9.84
CA LYS A 79 -12.01 2.21 8.70
C LYS A 79 -10.61 1.85 8.22
N SER A 80 -10.42 1.88 6.90
CA SER A 80 -9.10 1.78 6.26
C SER A 80 -9.02 2.77 5.10
N ASP A 81 -8.08 3.70 5.20
CA ASP A 81 -7.75 4.66 4.14
C ASP A 81 -6.34 4.44 3.63
N LEU A 82 -6.17 4.55 2.31
CA LEU A 82 -4.89 4.45 1.63
C LEU A 82 -4.85 5.45 0.47
N ASP A 83 -3.81 6.29 0.42
CA ASP A 83 -3.50 7.21 -0.67
C ASP A 83 -2.10 6.88 -1.19
N LEU A 84 -2.05 6.35 -2.42
CA LEU A 84 -0.85 5.95 -3.12
C LEU A 84 -0.63 6.88 -4.31
N LYS A 85 0.59 7.35 -4.49
CA LYS A 85 1.06 7.98 -5.71
C LYS A 85 2.23 7.18 -6.28
N ILE A 86 2.13 6.87 -7.56
CA ILE A 86 3.01 5.95 -8.25
C ILE A 86 3.42 6.59 -9.57
N ASP A 87 4.72 6.72 -9.80
CA ASP A 87 5.30 7.14 -11.07
C ASP A 87 6.02 5.93 -11.68
N LEU A 88 5.55 5.51 -12.85
CA LEU A 88 5.98 4.33 -13.57
C LEU A 88 6.55 4.73 -14.93
N GLU A 89 7.51 3.97 -15.41
CA GLU A 89 7.90 3.95 -16.82
C GLU A 89 7.49 2.61 -17.40
N VAL A 90 6.63 2.66 -18.41
CA VAL A 90 6.18 1.50 -19.18
C VAL A 90 6.94 1.51 -20.50
N LYS A 91 7.74 0.48 -20.75
CA LYS A 91 8.45 0.28 -22.02
C LYS A 91 7.81 -0.86 -22.80
N ARG A 92 7.57 -0.61 -24.08
CA ARG A 92 7.20 -1.63 -25.06
C ARG A 92 7.96 -1.34 -26.35
N LEU A 93 8.79 -2.28 -26.79
CA LEU A 93 9.67 -2.11 -27.96
C LEU A 93 10.54 -0.84 -27.80
N ASN A 94 10.55 0.04 -28.82
CA ASN A 94 11.33 1.30 -28.82
C ASN A 94 10.60 2.48 -28.15
N ASN A 95 9.41 2.26 -27.58
CA ASN A 95 8.61 3.32 -26.98
C ASN A 95 8.65 3.21 -25.45
N ALA A 96 8.90 4.34 -24.79
CA ALA A 96 8.79 4.49 -23.35
C ALA A 96 7.72 5.54 -23.04
N VAL A 97 6.78 5.18 -22.17
CA VAL A 97 5.73 6.08 -21.68
C VAL A 97 5.91 6.23 -20.19
N GLN A 98 5.95 7.48 -19.72
CA GLN A 98 5.86 7.77 -18.30
C GLN A 98 4.39 7.87 -17.89
N GLN A 99 4.04 7.19 -16.82
CA GLN A 99 2.68 7.18 -16.29
C GLN A 99 2.71 7.50 -14.81
N SER A 100 2.02 8.57 -14.44
CA SER A 100 1.72 8.90 -13.05
C SER A 100 0.31 8.44 -12.71
N MET A 101 0.17 7.71 -11.60
CA MET A 101 -1.08 7.22 -11.08
C MET A 101 -1.25 7.67 -9.62
N ARG A 102 -2.46 8.06 -9.24
CA ARG A 102 -2.85 8.23 -7.85
C ARG A 102 -4.05 7.35 -7.55
N GLN A 103 -3.90 6.47 -6.57
CA GLN A 103 -4.97 5.61 -6.11
C GLN A 103 -5.36 6.03 -4.70
N LYS A 104 -6.63 6.36 -4.51
CA LYS A 104 -7.22 6.56 -3.19
C LYS A 104 -8.24 5.46 -2.93
N THR A 105 -8.05 4.73 -1.84
CA THR A 105 -8.97 3.71 -1.39
C THR A 105 -9.43 4.10 0.01
N SER A 106 -10.74 4.07 0.23
CA SER A 106 -11.35 4.29 1.54
C SER A 106 -12.42 3.21 1.74
N MET A 107 -12.30 2.48 2.83
CA MET A 107 -13.26 1.46 3.25
C MET A 107 -13.73 1.83 4.64
N VAL A 108 -15.05 1.89 4.81
CA VAL A 108 -15.70 2.12 6.09
C VAL A 108 -16.65 0.96 6.31
N LEU A 109 -16.62 0.37 7.50
CA LEU A 109 -17.55 -0.70 7.86
C LEU A 109 -18.96 -0.09 7.94
N ALA A 110 -19.89 -0.61 7.14
CA ALA A 110 -21.30 -0.24 7.22
C ALA A 110 -21.88 -0.69 8.57
N GLU A 111 -22.81 0.10 9.10
CA GLU A 111 -23.48 -0.14 10.39
C GLU A 111 -24.32 -1.42 10.40
#